data_AF-A0A0S6X083-F1
#
_entry.id   AF-A0A0S6X083-F1
#
_cell.length_a   1.000
_cell.length_b   1.000
_cell.length_c   1.000
_cell.angle_alpha   90.00
_cell.angle_beta   90.00
_cell.angle_gamma   90.00
#
_symmetry.space_group_name_H-M   'P 1'
#
loop_
_entity.id
_entity.type
_entity.pdbx_description
1 polymer ?
#
loop_
_entity_poly.entity_id
_entity_poly.type
_entity_poly.pdbx_seq_one_letter_code
_entity_poly.pdbx_strand_id
1 'polypeptide(L)'
;MQMRDVCDHPSVVARHVSSAGCQFVVECGELARGQKLAFALDGVGMIKARVRWSVADRVGVAFDRVLDPGAEKILTRYGRAARRFELEIVA
;
A
#
# COMPACT_ATOMS: atom_id res chain seq x y z
N MET A 1 -14.32 19.78 -19.88
CA MET A 1 -14.11 18.32 -19.76
C MET A 1 -12.74 18.12 -19.15
N GLN A 2 -12.70 17.78 -17.87
CA GLN A 2 -11.44 17.66 -17.12
C GLN A 2 -10.80 16.31 -17.44
N MET A 3 -9.60 16.37 -18.02
CA MET A 3 -8.71 15.25 -18.25
C MET A 3 -8.46 14.60 -16.88
N ARG A 4 -9.07 13.44 -16.64
CA ARG A 4 -8.76 12.64 -15.45
C ARG A 4 -7.33 12.14 -15.69
N ASP A 5 -6.39 12.57 -14.85
CA ASP A 5 -5.10 11.91 -14.73
C ASP A 5 -5.39 10.43 -14.44
N VAL A 6 -5.33 9.59 -15.48
CA VAL A 6 -5.50 8.15 -15.33
C VAL A 6 -4.17 7.66 -14.80
N CYS A 7 -4.04 7.63 -13.48
CA CYS A 7 -2.93 6.91 -12.87
C CYS A 7 -3.09 5.43 -13.20
N ASP A 8 -2.14 4.91 -13.98
CA ASP A 8 -2.09 3.52 -14.40
C ASP A 8 -2.09 2.57 -13.18
N HIS A 9 -1.55 3.04 -12.04
CA HIS A 9 -1.52 2.35 -10.75
C HIS A 9 -1.67 3.37 -9.60
N PRO A 10 -2.28 2.99 -8.45
CA PRO A 10 -2.36 3.90 -7.32
C PRO A 10 -0.96 4.26 -6.79
N SER A 11 -0.70 5.52 -6.50
CA SER A 11 0.52 5.95 -5.79
C SER A 11 0.20 6.13 -4.32
N VAL A 12 1.05 5.59 -3.44
CA VAL A 12 0.84 5.75 -1.99
C VAL A 12 2.12 6.06 -1.24
N VAL A 13 1.94 6.68 -0.06
CA VAL A 13 3.00 6.88 0.93
C VAL A 13 2.67 6.13 2.22
N ALA A 14 3.59 5.28 2.67
CA ALA A 14 3.49 4.56 3.95
C ALA A 14 3.70 5.50 5.15
N ARG A 15 2.82 5.38 6.15
CA ARG A 15 2.80 6.10 7.42
C ARG A 15 2.41 5.13 8.53
N HIS A 16 2.76 5.46 9.77
CA HIS A 16 2.40 4.66 10.96
C HIS A 16 2.65 3.16 10.74
N VAL A 17 3.88 2.82 10.36
CA VAL A 17 4.29 1.46 10.00
C VAL A 17 4.54 0.66 11.29
N SER A 18 4.10 -0.59 11.28
CA SER A 18 4.36 -1.60 12.30
C SER A 18 4.65 -2.94 11.62
N SER A 19 5.04 -3.95 12.39
CA SER A 19 5.23 -5.30 11.88
C SER A 19 3.96 -5.95 11.32
N ALA A 20 2.76 -5.53 11.73
CA ALA A 20 1.49 -6.13 11.31
C ALA A 20 0.75 -5.35 10.21
N GLY A 21 1.12 -4.10 9.97
CA GLY A 21 0.41 -3.25 9.01
C GLY A 21 0.94 -1.82 8.98
N CYS A 22 0.35 -1.02 8.09
CA CYS A 22 0.63 0.41 7.99
C CYS A 22 -0.58 1.18 7.50
N GLN A 23 -0.48 2.50 7.60
CA GLN A 23 -1.38 3.41 6.90
C GLN A 23 -0.73 3.83 5.58
N PHE A 24 -1.49 3.79 4.49
CA PHE A 24 -1.15 4.43 3.24
C PHE A 24 -1.91 5.74 3.09
N VAL A 25 -1.23 6.76 2.57
CA VAL A 25 -1.85 7.96 2.01
C VAL A 25 -1.87 7.79 0.50
N VAL A 26 -3.05 7.76 -0.10
CA VAL A 26 -3.25 7.55 -1.54
C VAL A 26 -3.15 8.90 -2.24
N GLU A 27 -2.13 9.06 -3.07
CA GLU A 27 -1.91 10.28 -3.86
C GLU A 27 -2.71 10.26 -5.16
N CYS A 28 -3.02 9.06 -5.68
CA CYS A 28 -3.83 8.87 -6.88
C CYS A 28 -4.49 7.49 -6.90
N GLY A 29 -5.72 7.39 -7.43
CA GLY A 29 -6.52 6.18 -7.43
C GLY A 29 -7.35 6.01 -6.15
N GLU A 30 -8.05 4.88 -6.04
CA GLU A 30 -8.87 4.54 -4.87
C GLU A 30 -8.58 3.10 -4.43
N LEU A 31 -8.55 2.88 -3.10
CA LEU A 31 -8.44 1.55 -2.51
C LEU A 31 -9.66 1.30 -1.61
N ALA A 32 -10.37 0.21 -1.91
CA ALA A 32 -11.57 -0.21 -1.22
C ALA A 32 -11.26 -1.24 -0.13
N ARG A 33 -12.08 -1.24 0.92
CA ARG A 33 -11.99 -2.23 2.01
C ARG A 33 -12.10 -3.65 1.48
N GLY A 34 -11.23 -4.53 1.96
CA GLY A 34 -11.19 -5.94 1.55
C GLY A 34 -10.29 -6.21 0.35
N GLN A 35 -9.89 -5.18 -0.42
CA GLN A 35 -8.96 -5.36 -1.54
C GLN A 35 -7.63 -5.91 -1.05
N LYS A 36 -7.08 -6.82 -1.86
CA LYS A 36 -5.73 -7.34 -1.69
C LYS A 36 -4.76 -6.45 -2.46
N LEU A 37 -3.61 -6.22 -1.84
CA LEU A 37 -2.53 -5.41 -2.36
C LEU A 37 -1.28 -6.26 -2.35
N ALA A 38 -0.52 -6.24 -3.44
CA ALA A 38 0.85 -6.72 -3.44
C ALA A 38 1.75 -5.60 -3.94
N PHE A 39 2.83 -5.31 -3.20
CA PHE A 39 3.81 -4.30 -3.58
C PHE A 39 5.22 -4.79 -3.35
N ALA A 40 6.12 -4.47 -4.28
CA ALA A 40 7.53 -4.78 -4.15
C ALA A 40 8.22 -3.72 -3.29
N LEU A 41 9.01 -4.17 -2.31
CA LEU A 41 9.88 -3.33 -1.49
C LEU A 41 11.33 -3.70 -1.78
N ASP A 42 12.10 -2.73 -2.26
CA ASP A 42 13.52 -2.93 -2.60
C ASP A 42 14.31 -3.46 -1.39
N GLY A 43 15.08 -4.52 -1.60
CA GLY A 43 15.85 -5.20 -0.55
C GLY A 43 15.02 -6.12 0.37
N VAL A 44 13.71 -6.26 0.14
CA VAL A 44 12.83 -7.17 0.90
C VAL A 44 12.12 -8.15 -0.02
N GLY A 45 11.59 -7.68 -1.15
CA GLY A 45 10.76 -8.46 -2.08
C GLY A 45 9.28 -8.08 -2.02
N MET A 46 8.42 -8.99 -2.46
CA MET A 46 6.98 -8.74 -2.56
C MET A 46 6.30 -8.85 -1.19
N ILE A 47 5.57 -7.79 -0.79
CA ILE A 47 4.75 -7.76 0.42
C ILE A 47 3.28 -7.83 0.00
N LYS A 48 2.54 -8.78 0.59
CA LYS A 48 1.09 -8.91 0.41
C LYS A 48 0.35 -8.31 1.61
N ALA A 49 -0.73 -7.60 1.34
CA ALA A 49 -1.51 -6.90 2.33
C ALA A 49 -3.00 -6.87 1.96
N ARG A 50 -3.85 -6.53 2.93
CA ARG A 50 -5.28 -6.32 2.74
C ARG A 50 -5.72 -5.00 3.33
N VAL A 51 -6.56 -4.27 2.59
CA VAL A 51 -7.20 -3.05 3.08
C VAL A 51 -8.21 -3.40 4.17
N ARG A 52 -7.98 -2.88 5.38
CA ARG A 52 -8.88 -3.03 6.53
C ARG A 52 -9.92 -1.92 6.62
N TRP A 53 -9.50 -0.70 6.29
CA TRP A 53 -10.36 0.48 6.28
C TRP A 53 -9.83 1.49 5.27
N SER A 54 -10.73 2.33 4.78
CA SER A 54 -10.43 3.44 3.88
C SER A 54 -11.28 4.64 4.32
N VAL A 55 -10.65 5.79 4.51
CA VAL A 55 -11.28 7.05 4.94
C VAL A 55 -10.58 8.19 4.20
N ALA A 56 -11.31 8.86 3.31
CA ALA A 56 -10.77 9.89 2.42
C ALA A 56 -9.53 9.37 1.64
N ASP A 57 -8.38 10.04 1.78
CA ASP A 57 -7.11 9.68 1.16
C ASP A 57 -6.29 8.67 1.97
N ARG A 58 -6.83 8.15 3.08
CA ARG A 58 -6.10 7.28 4.01
C ARG A 58 -6.65 5.87 4.01
N VAL A 59 -5.73 4.93 3.97
CA VAL A 59 -6.06 3.51 3.87
C VAL A 59 -5.25 2.75 4.90
N GLY A 60 -5.92 2.06 5.81
CA GLY A 60 -5.26 1.14 6.74
C GLY A 60 -5.13 -0.23 6.11
N VAL A 61 -3.91 -0.76 6.08
CA VAL A 61 -3.63 -2.09 5.55
C VAL A 61 -3.05 -2.98 6.63
N ALA A 62 -3.44 -4.25 6.60
CA ALA A 62 -2.81 -5.32 7.37
C ALA A 62 -1.99 -6.19 6.43
N PHE A 63 -0.76 -6.53 6.80
CA PHE A 63 0.06 -7.45 6.03
C PHE A 63 -0.46 -8.88 6.18
N ASP A 64 -0.35 -9.68 5.12
CA ASP A 64 -0.73 -11.10 5.16
C ASP A 64 0.21 -11.91 6.06
N ARG A 65 1.42 -11.39 6.30
CA ARG A 65 2.43 -11.94 7.21
C ARG A 65 3.06 -10.81 8.02
N VAL A 66 3.49 -11.11 9.23
CA VAL A 66 4.27 -10.18 10.05
C VAL A 66 5.57 -9.86 9.32
N LEU A 67 5.88 -8.57 9.17
CA LEU A 67 7.13 -8.13 8.58
C LEU A 67 8.28 -8.37 9.55
N ASP A 68 9.39 -8.86 9.01
CA ASP A 68 10.64 -8.93 9.76
C ASP A 68 11.13 -7.50 10.09
N PRO A 69 11.87 -7.31 11.21
CA PRO A 69 12.30 -5.97 11.65
C PRO A 69 13.08 -5.17 10.59
N GLY A 70 13.82 -5.87 9.72
CA GLY A 70 14.53 -5.24 8.59
C GLY A 70 13.56 -4.63 7.57
N ALA A 71 12.52 -5.37 7.20
CA ALA A 71 11.50 -4.92 6.26
C ALA A 71 10.68 -3.75 6.82
N GLU A 72 10.31 -3.82 8.11
CA GLU A 72 9.63 -2.73 8.81
C GLU A 72 10.46 -1.44 8.77
N LYS A 73 11.76 -1.52 9.05
CA LYS A 73 12.67 -0.38 9.02
C LYS A 73 12.82 0.22 7.63
N ILE A 74 12.90 -0.62 6.60
CA ILE A 74 12.98 -0.17 5.20
C ILE A 74 11.68 0.52 4.80
N LEU A 75 10.51 -0.07 5.08
CA LEU A 75 9.22 0.53 4.75
C LEU A 75 8.99 1.86 5.48
N THR A 76 9.44 1.95 6.73
CA THR A 76 9.40 3.20 7.52
C THR A 76 10.29 4.28 6.91
N ARG A 77 11.50 3.92 6.47
CA ARG A 77 12.50 4.87 5.95
C ARG A 77 12.22 5.32 4.52
N TYR A 78 11.71 4.43 3.68
CA TYR A 78 11.56 4.62 2.25
C TYR A 78 10.10 4.76 1.83
N GLY A 79 9.24 5.31 2.69
CA GLY A 79 7.77 5.35 2.56
C GLY A 79 7.15 5.75 1.21
N ARG A 80 7.92 6.22 0.21
CA ARG A 80 7.55 6.23 -1.22
C ARG A 80 7.76 4.86 -1.91
N ALA A 81 7.47 3.76 -1.20
CA ALA A 81 8.02 2.46 -1.56
C ALA A 81 7.20 1.67 -2.58
N ALA A 82 5.91 1.97 -2.74
CA ALA A 82 5.04 1.14 -3.58
C ALA A 82 4.98 1.69 -5.01
N ARG A 83 5.93 1.24 -5.84
CA ARG A 83 5.97 1.61 -7.28
C ARG A 83 5.24 0.62 -8.19
N ARG A 84 4.78 -0.51 -7.66
CA ARG A 84 4.09 -1.53 -8.43
C ARG A 84 3.05 -2.22 -7.55
N PHE A 85 1.79 -1.84 -7.75
CA PHE A 85 0.66 -2.54 -7.15
C PHE A 85 0.18 -3.60 -8.12
N GLU A 86 0.25 -4.87 -7.73
CA GLU A 86 -0.65 -5.86 -8.32
C GLU A 86 -1.94 -5.81 -7.52
N LEU A 87 -2.96 -5.16 -8.10
CA LEU A 87 -4.31 -5.13 -7.57
C LEU A 87 -5.04 -6.38 -8.07
N GLU A 88 -5.25 -7.36 -7.18
CA GLU A 88 -6.25 -8.38 -7.41
C GLU A 88 -7.63 -7.78 -7.09
N ILE A 89 -8.31 -7.26 -8.11
CA ILE A 89 -9.72 -6.89 -8.01
C ILE A 89 -10.52 -8.19 -7.94
N VAL A 90 -10.92 -8.58 -6.74
CA VAL A 90 -11.92 -9.64 -6.57
C VAL A 90 -13.29 -8.96 -6.74
N ALA A 91 -13.90 -9.21 -7.90
CA ALA A 91 -15.26 -8.77 -8.24
C ALA A 91 -16.32 -9.46 -7.37
#